data_AF-A0A944AE79-F1
#
_entry.id   AF-A0A944AE79-F1
#
_cell.length_a   1.000
_cell.length_b   1.000
_cell.length_c   1.000
_cell.angle_alpha   90.00
_cell.angle_beta   90.00
_cell.angle_gamma   90.00
#
_symmetry.space_group_name_H-M   'P 1'
#
loop_
_entity.id
_entity.type
_entity.pdbx_description
1 polymer ?
#
loop_
_entity_poly.entity_id
_entity_poly.type
_entity_poly.pdbx_seq_one_letter_code
_entity_poly.pdbx_strand_id
1 'polypeptide(L)'
;FPQSQTDFVAVMTHPAFPIYHWLPAACEFEVQRKDNIDKGQLKFKDSVYSFQVEYSEKEGKAKFTVFDCIDSKAVYLLRRVVYKSTYCVQCEVCEVDCPTGALSIVPSVKIDKTKCIRCHKCLDAHDRGCIATDCIRMIKDSDKKVNAKVQAYKTFGLREDWINEFFSDIDGFWENNSLGSAQVDGFKAWLKDAEITDLKNQLTPFGKLLQEIYIDDINLTWELIVTNLAYHSFIVNWFASNVSVGQAYDKKSLEDRIVEQGVDASKKTIENAVAALTQMFSYSPVGELLRYGVPATAKNFVREEYEDITEAGLAYSLYKYAEMKGVRSLRVSEFYSPECDNGPAIVLGISMHTFEKALRTLNSTANRVLVAELNMGLDNITLREDLTSLSVIEALVL
;
A
#
# COMPACT_ATOMS: atom_id res chain seq x y z
N PHE A 1 -18.79 -5.93 -9.82
CA PHE A 1 -19.95 -6.71 -9.31
C PHE A 1 -19.68 -7.09 -7.86
N PRO A 2 -20.71 -7.07 -6.99
CA PRO A 2 -20.54 -7.15 -5.54
C PRO A 2 -20.08 -8.55 -5.14
N GLN A 3 -18.84 -8.68 -4.67
CA GLN A 3 -18.37 -9.89 -3.99
C GLN A 3 -18.87 -9.83 -2.54
N SER A 4 -19.59 -10.85 -2.10
CA SER A 4 -19.75 -11.13 -0.67
C SER A 4 -18.36 -11.20 -0.04
N GLN A 5 -18.14 -10.39 0.99
CA GLN A 5 -16.84 -10.14 1.63
C GLN A 5 -16.26 -11.36 2.38
N THR A 6 -16.86 -12.55 2.24
CA THR A 6 -16.60 -13.77 3.02
C THR A 6 -16.04 -14.95 2.21
N ASP A 7 -16.03 -14.88 0.87
CA ASP A 7 -15.59 -15.99 0.03
C ASP A 7 -14.09 -15.93 -0.27
N PHE A 8 -13.43 -17.10 -0.28
CA PHE A 8 -12.09 -17.24 -0.83
C PHE A 8 -12.19 -17.61 -2.32
N VAL A 9 -11.70 -16.74 -3.20
CA VAL A 9 -11.70 -16.97 -4.65
C VAL A 9 -10.30 -16.87 -5.22
N ALA A 10 -9.89 -17.88 -5.98
CA ALA A 10 -8.62 -17.91 -6.69
C ALA A 10 -8.78 -18.37 -8.13
N VAL A 11 -8.19 -17.63 -9.08
CA VAL A 11 -8.17 -18.00 -10.51
C VAL A 11 -6.75 -18.44 -10.87
N MET A 12 -6.60 -19.71 -11.21
CA MET A 12 -5.34 -20.32 -11.64
C MET A 12 -5.31 -20.34 -13.17
N THR A 13 -4.24 -19.83 -13.77
CA THR A 13 -4.03 -19.84 -15.23
C THR A 13 -2.94 -20.86 -15.55
N HIS A 14 -3.27 -21.85 -16.37
CA HIS A 14 -2.44 -23.01 -16.72
C HIS A 14 -1.80 -23.69 -15.49
N PRO A 15 -2.60 -24.20 -14.53
CA PRO A 15 -2.05 -24.81 -13.33
C PRO A 15 -1.22 -26.04 -13.67
N ALA A 16 0.00 -26.13 -13.11
CA ALA A 16 0.89 -27.28 -13.28
C ALA A 16 0.26 -28.60 -12.78
N PHE A 17 -0.54 -28.54 -11.72
CA PHE A 17 -1.23 -29.69 -11.14
C PHE A 17 -2.67 -29.36 -10.74
N PRO A 18 -3.57 -30.35 -10.75
CA PRO A 18 -4.90 -30.21 -10.15
C PRO A 18 -4.79 -29.82 -8.67
N ILE A 19 -5.69 -28.95 -8.22
CA ILE A 19 -5.68 -28.45 -6.83
C ILE A 19 -5.73 -29.58 -5.78
N TYR A 20 -6.38 -30.69 -6.13
CA TYR A 20 -6.52 -31.88 -5.30
C TYR A 20 -5.21 -32.61 -4.99
N HIS A 21 -4.13 -32.35 -5.73
CA HIS A 21 -2.82 -32.92 -5.43
C HIS A 21 -2.23 -32.31 -4.14
N TRP A 22 -2.51 -31.03 -3.90
CA TRP A 22 -1.98 -30.28 -2.76
C TRP A 22 -3.00 -30.05 -1.64
N LEU A 23 -4.30 -30.05 -1.95
CA LEU A 23 -5.37 -29.85 -0.95
C LEU A 23 -5.27 -30.78 0.28
N PRO A 24 -4.86 -32.06 0.18
CA PRO A 24 -4.66 -32.93 1.35
C PRO A 24 -3.65 -32.41 2.38
N ALA A 25 -2.73 -31.53 1.97
CA ALA A 25 -1.77 -30.92 2.91
C ALA A 25 -2.44 -29.94 3.87
N ALA A 26 -3.55 -29.31 3.46
CA ALA A 26 -4.22 -28.25 4.21
C ALA A 26 -5.45 -28.75 4.98
N CYS A 27 -6.25 -29.64 4.39
CA CYS A 27 -7.52 -30.05 4.96
C CYS A 27 -7.99 -31.43 4.46
N GLU A 28 -8.99 -31.97 5.16
CA GLU A 28 -9.79 -33.09 4.63
C GLU A 28 -10.84 -32.52 3.67
N PHE A 29 -11.16 -33.28 2.62
CA PHE A 29 -12.15 -32.83 1.66
C PHE A 29 -12.82 -34.02 0.97
N GLU A 30 -14.04 -33.76 0.52
CA GLU A 30 -14.83 -34.62 -0.34
C GLU A 30 -15.19 -33.84 -1.60
N VAL A 31 -15.15 -34.50 -2.75
CA VAL A 31 -15.42 -33.86 -4.04
C VAL A 31 -16.29 -34.77 -4.89
N GLN A 32 -17.31 -34.16 -5.49
CA GLN A 32 -18.13 -34.73 -6.53
C GLN A 32 -17.75 -34.04 -7.84
N ARG A 33 -17.25 -34.83 -8.79
CA ARG A 33 -16.81 -34.32 -10.09
C ARG A 33 -17.95 -34.45 -11.08
N LYS A 34 -18.34 -33.33 -11.70
CA LYS A 34 -19.40 -33.30 -12.70
C LYS A 34 -19.06 -32.33 -13.82
N ASP A 35 -18.85 -32.85 -15.02
CA ASP A 35 -18.54 -32.07 -16.22
C ASP A 35 -17.36 -31.08 -15.98
N ASN A 36 -17.59 -29.78 -16.20
CA ASN A 36 -16.61 -28.71 -16.01
C ASN A 36 -16.65 -28.05 -14.63
N ILE A 37 -17.46 -28.58 -13.70
CA ILE A 37 -17.63 -27.99 -12.37
C ILE A 37 -17.55 -29.07 -11.30
N ASP A 38 -16.46 -29.06 -10.55
CA ASP A 38 -16.34 -29.88 -9.35
C ASP A 38 -16.96 -29.15 -8.16
N LYS A 39 -17.76 -29.86 -7.35
CA LYS A 39 -18.34 -29.34 -6.12
C LYS A 39 -18.00 -30.24 -4.95
N GLY A 40 -17.79 -29.67 -3.78
CA GLY A 40 -17.39 -30.46 -2.64
C GLY A 40 -17.46 -29.71 -1.32
N GLN A 41 -17.00 -30.40 -0.29
CA GLN A 41 -16.85 -29.84 1.05
C GLN A 41 -15.43 -30.08 1.52
N LEU A 42 -14.85 -29.07 2.18
CA LEU A 42 -13.59 -29.20 2.87
C LEU A 42 -13.81 -28.97 4.35
N LYS A 43 -13.14 -29.77 5.18
CA LYS A 43 -13.18 -29.69 6.63
C LYS A 43 -11.85 -29.15 7.13
N PHE A 44 -11.89 -28.00 7.79
CA PHE A 44 -10.75 -27.40 8.45
C PHE A 44 -11.06 -27.21 9.93
N LYS A 45 -10.30 -27.91 10.80
CA LYS A 45 -10.61 -28.05 12.22
C LYS A 45 -12.07 -28.53 12.42
N ASP A 46 -12.89 -27.76 13.13
CA ASP A 46 -14.29 -28.06 13.43
C ASP A 46 -15.27 -27.42 12.44
N SER A 47 -14.77 -26.69 11.44
CA SER A 47 -15.58 -25.99 10.43
C SER A 47 -15.59 -26.73 9.10
N VAL A 48 -16.74 -26.73 8.43
CA VAL A 48 -16.93 -27.31 7.10
C VAL A 48 -17.32 -26.21 6.14
N TYR A 49 -16.57 -26.09 5.04
CA TYR A 49 -16.79 -25.10 3.99
C TYR A 49 -17.17 -25.79 2.69
N SER A 50 -18.16 -25.24 1.99
CA SER A 50 -18.49 -25.68 0.64
C SER A 50 -17.50 -25.05 -0.35
N PHE A 51 -17.11 -25.79 -1.37
CA PHE A 51 -16.25 -25.27 -2.42
C PHE A 51 -16.71 -25.70 -3.81
N GLN A 52 -16.25 -24.94 -4.81
CA GLN A 52 -16.45 -25.20 -6.22
C GLN A 52 -15.16 -24.96 -7.00
N VAL A 53 -14.87 -25.81 -8.00
CA VAL A 53 -13.83 -25.58 -9.00
C VAL A 53 -14.47 -25.53 -10.39
N GLU A 54 -14.35 -24.41 -11.07
CA GLU A 54 -14.84 -24.21 -12.44
C GLU A 54 -13.67 -24.27 -13.42
N TYR A 55 -13.73 -25.16 -14.41
CA TYR A 55 -12.70 -25.30 -15.44
C TYR A 55 -13.13 -24.62 -16.74
N SER A 56 -12.23 -23.82 -17.31
CA SER A 56 -12.41 -23.15 -18.60
C SER A 56 -11.31 -23.61 -19.56
N GLU A 57 -11.57 -24.72 -20.28
CA GLU A 57 -10.58 -25.38 -21.15
C GLU A 57 -10.03 -24.44 -22.23
N LYS A 58 -10.88 -23.60 -22.84
CA LYS A 58 -10.47 -22.65 -23.89
C LYS A 58 -9.46 -21.61 -23.43
N GLU A 59 -9.50 -21.25 -22.14
CA GLU A 59 -8.61 -20.23 -21.56
C GLU A 59 -7.48 -20.85 -20.72
N GLY A 60 -7.47 -22.18 -20.56
CA GLY A 60 -6.54 -22.87 -19.66
C GLY A 60 -6.70 -22.43 -18.20
N LYS A 61 -7.89 -22.00 -17.76
CA LYS A 61 -8.12 -21.46 -16.42
C LYS A 61 -8.90 -22.42 -15.54
N ALA A 62 -8.59 -22.42 -14.24
CA ALA A 62 -9.36 -23.08 -13.20
C ALA A 62 -9.66 -22.08 -12.08
N LYS A 63 -10.94 -21.83 -11.81
CA LYS A 63 -11.39 -20.94 -10.74
C LYS A 63 -11.82 -21.77 -9.54
N PHE A 64 -11.11 -21.62 -8.43
CA PHE A 64 -11.41 -22.26 -7.16
C PHE A 64 -12.09 -21.26 -6.22
N THR A 65 -13.27 -21.61 -5.74
CA THR A 65 -14.06 -20.80 -4.80
C THR A 65 -14.39 -21.63 -3.58
N VAL A 66 -14.11 -21.10 -2.40
CA VAL A 66 -14.55 -21.64 -1.10
C VAL A 66 -15.48 -20.63 -0.46
N PHE A 67 -16.72 -21.04 -0.23
CA PHE A 67 -17.79 -20.16 0.23
C PHE A 67 -17.70 -19.95 1.75
N ASP A 68 -17.93 -18.71 2.18
CA ASP A 68 -17.99 -18.29 3.58
C ASP A 68 -16.75 -18.69 4.42
N CYS A 69 -15.58 -18.66 3.79
CA CYS A 69 -14.32 -19.05 4.41
C CYS A 69 -13.68 -17.87 5.16
N ILE A 70 -14.13 -17.64 6.39
CA ILE A 70 -13.65 -16.54 7.24
C ILE A 70 -12.47 -16.91 8.17
N ASP A 71 -12.14 -18.20 8.35
CA ASP A 71 -10.97 -18.59 9.18
C ASP A 71 -9.68 -18.17 8.46
N SER A 72 -8.97 -17.21 9.04
CA SER A 72 -7.75 -16.62 8.47
C SER A 72 -6.65 -17.65 8.21
N LYS A 73 -6.56 -18.70 9.04
CA LYS A 73 -5.59 -19.78 8.85
C LYS A 73 -6.01 -20.71 7.70
N ALA A 74 -7.32 -20.97 7.54
CA ALA A 74 -7.83 -21.72 6.39
C ALA A 74 -7.52 -20.98 5.08
N VAL A 75 -7.86 -19.68 5.01
CA VAL A 75 -7.58 -18.81 3.85
C VAL A 75 -6.08 -18.78 3.53
N TYR A 76 -5.24 -18.64 4.56
CA TYR A 76 -3.78 -18.65 4.42
C TYR A 76 -3.26 -19.96 3.79
N LEU A 77 -3.72 -21.12 4.27
CA LEU A 77 -3.29 -22.42 3.76
C LEU A 77 -3.84 -22.70 2.35
N LEU A 78 -5.10 -22.34 2.09
CA LEU A 78 -5.71 -22.49 0.76
C LEU A 78 -4.97 -21.68 -0.31
N ARG A 79 -4.53 -20.46 0.03
CA ARG A 79 -3.68 -19.64 -0.84
C ARG A 79 -2.38 -20.35 -1.21
N ARG A 80 -1.73 -21.00 -0.24
CA ARG A 80 -0.48 -21.77 -0.45
C ARG A 80 -0.72 -23.03 -1.27
N VAL A 81 -1.84 -23.71 -1.08
CA VAL A 81 -2.28 -24.84 -1.93
C VAL A 81 -2.46 -24.38 -3.38
N VAL A 82 -3.12 -23.24 -3.60
CA VAL A 82 -3.29 -22.65 -4.94
C VAL A 82 -1.94 -22.33 -5.59
N TYR A 83 -1.02 -21.71 -4.85
CA TYR A 83 0.32 -21.40 -5.36
C TYR A 83 1.08 -22.65 -5.77
N LYS A 84 1.08 -23.70 -4.94
CA LYS A 84 1.73 -24.96 -5.31
C LYS A 84 1.06 -25.66 -6.50
N SER A 85 -0.27 -25.61 -6.58
CA SER A 85 -1.00 -26.22 -7.70
C SER A 85 -0.69 -25.49 -9.02
N THR A 86 -0.50 -24.17 -8.95
CA THR A 86 -0.24 -23.35 -10.13
C THR A 86 1.22 -23.40 -10.58
N TYR A 87 2.16 -23.25 -9.64
CA TYR A 87 3.57 -22.93 -9.96
C TYR A 87 4.57 -24.05 -9.64
N CYS A 88 4.13 -25.20 -9.12
CA CYS A 88 5.07 -26.27 -8.77
C CYS A 88 5.84 -26.76 -10.00
N VAL A 89 7.17 -26.72 -9.91
CA VAL A 89 8.12 -27.23 -10.92
C VAL A 89 8.76 -28.56 -10.51
N GLN A 90 8.16 -29.26 -9.53
CA GLN A 90 8.66 -30.54 -9.01
C GLN A 90 10.11 -30.50 -8.48
N CYS A 91 10.52 -29.42 -7.80
CA CYS A 91 11.88 -29.24 -7.26
C CYS A 91 12.24 -30.12 -6.04
N GLU A 92 11.33 -30.98 -5.56
CA GLU A 92 11.52 -31.94 -4.44
C GLU A 92 11.85 -31.35 -3.05
N VAL A 93 12.10 -30.04 -2.91
CA VAL A 93 12.43 -29.39 -1.61
C VAL A 93 11.41 -29.72 -0.52
N CYS A 94 10.11 -29.54 -0.80
CA CYS A 94 9.07 -29.79 0.18
C CYS A 94 8.88 -31.27 0.54
N GLU A 95 9.37 -32.20 -0.27
CA GLU A 95 9.40 -33.64 0.04
C GLU A 95 10.44 -33.93 1.12
N VAL A 96 11.62 -33.30 1.02
CA VAL A 96 12.66 -33.37 2.07
C VAL A 96 12.16 -32.76 3.39
N ASP A 97 11.38 -31.68 3.34
CA ASP A 97 10.82 -31.03 4.54
C ASP A 97 9.69 -31.83 5.22
N CYS A 98 9.18 -32.89 4.57
CA CYS A 98 8.08 -33.68 5.10
C CYS A 98 8.56 -34.60 6.22
N PRO A 99 8.21 -34.35 7.50
CA PRO A 99 8.78 -35.09 8.62
C PRO A 99 8.33 -36.56 8.68
N THR A 100 7.23 -36.90 7.98
CA THR A 100 6.67 -38.25 7.95
C THR A 100 6.90 -38.97 6.62
N GLY A 101 7.57 -38.34 5.65
CA GLY A 101 7.73 -38.89 4.30
C GLY A 101 6.39 -39.14 3.59
N ALA A 102 5.36 -38.35 3.90
CA ALA A 102 4.03 -38.48 3.32
C ALA A 102 3.89 -37.87 1.92
N LEU A 103 4.84 -37.05 1.49
CA LEU A 103 4.81 -36.34 0.23
C LEU A 103 5.81 -36.95 -0.75
N SER A 104 5.36 -37.25 -1.96
CA SER A 104 6.20 -37.66 -3.09
C SER A 104 5.95 -36.71 -4.25
N ILE A 105 7.01 -36.15 -4.84
CA ILE A 105 6.93 -35.13 -5.88
C ILE A 105 7.10 -35.72 -7.28
N VAL A 106 7.99 -36.71 -7.42
CA VAL A 106 8.29 -37.40 -8.68
C VAL A 106 7.81 -38.86 -8.59
N PRO A 107 7.19 -39.42 -9.66
CA PRO A 107 6.93 -38.81 -10.98
C PRO A 107 5.74 -37.83 -10.98
N SER A 108 4.90 -37.84 -9.96
CA SER A 108 3.74 -36.95 -9.83
C SER A 108 3.50 -36.59 -8.36
N VAL A 109 3.07 -35.36 -8.09
CA VAL A 109 2.74 -34.91 -6.73
C VAL A 109 1.66 -35.80 -6.11
N LYS A 110 1.99 -36.47 -5.01
CA LYS A 110 1.09 -37.32 -4.23
C LYS A 110 1.33 -37.15 -2.74
N ILE A 111 0.25 -37.00 -1.98
CA ILE A 111 0.27 -36.97 -0.52
C ILE A 111 -0.43 -38.22 0.01
N ASP A 112 0.31 -39.06 0.73
CA ASP A 112 -0.22 -40.19 1.48
C ASP A 112 -1.02 -39.67 2.68
N LYS A 113 -2.35 -39.74 2.57
CA LYS A 113 -3.29 -39.28 3.61
C LYS A 113 -3.15 -40.04 4.93
N THR A 114 -2.58 -41.25 4.93
CA THR A 114 -2.39 -42.07 6.14
C THR A 114 -1.14 -41.66 6.92
N LYS A 115 -0.12 -41.14 6.23
CA LYS A 115 1.14 -40.66 6.84
C LYS A 115 1.14 -39.15 7.08
N CYS A 116 0.34 -38.40 6.33
CA CYS A 116 0.28 -36.95 6.45
C CYS A 116 -0.42 -36.53 7.74
N ILE A 117 0.36 -35.99 8.68
CA ILE A 117 -0.16 -35.44 9.94
C ILE A 117 -0.64 -33.99 9.82
N ARG A 118 -0.73 -33.44 8.58
CA ARG A 118 -1.10 -32.03 8.31
C ARG A 118 -0.32 -31.03 9.19
N CYS A 119 0.99 -31.24 9.30
CA CYS A 119 1.88 -30.33 10.02
C CYS A 119 2.11 -29.00 9.27
N HIS A 120 1.63 -28.89 8.04
CA HIS A 120 1.75 -27.74 7.14
C HIS A 120 3.19 -27.31 6.77
N LYS A 121 4.25 -27.98 7.25
CA LYS A 121 5.64 -27.66 6.89
C LYS A 121 5.86 -27.55 5.37
N CYS A 122 5.30 -28.48 4.59
CA CYS A 122 5.41 -28.43 3.14
C CYS A 122 4.75 -27.19 2.51
N LEU A 123 3.76 -26.57 3.19
CA LEU A 123 3.11 -25.32 2.81
C LEU A 123 3.75 -24.09 3.47
N ASP A 124 4.47 -24.23 4.58
CA ASP A 124 4.95 -23.11 5.40
C ASP A 124 6.47 -22.90 5.35
N ALA A 125 7.25 -23.82 4.76
CA ALA A 125 8.71 -23.75 4.68
C ALA A 125 9.26 -22.53 3.90
N HIS A 126 8.38 -21.85 3.16
CA HIS A 126 8.70 -20.74 2.26
C HIS A 126 7.69 -19.59 2.44
N ASP A 127 8.06 -18.37 2.09
CA ASP A 127 7.26 -17.16 2.36
C ASP A 127 5.87 -17.23 1.71
N ARG A 128 5.78 -17.76 0.49
CA ARG A 128 4.49 -18.10 -0.17
C ARG A 128 4.25 -19.61 -0.30
N GLY A 129 4.98 -20.40 0.46
CA GLY A 129 4.79 -21.84 0.58
C GLY A 129 5.38 -22.70 -0.54
N CYS A 130 6.06 -22.08 -1.50
CA CYS A 130 6.83 -22.79 -2.51
C CYS A 130 7.97 -21.91 -3.02
N ILE A 131 9.17 -22.49 -3.12
CA ILE A 131 10.35 -21.81 -3.68
C ILE A 131 10.10 -21.26 -5.10
N ALA A 132 9.37 -21.99 -5.95
CA ALA A 132 9.04 -21.52 -7.29
C ALA A 132 8.17 -20.26 -7.27
N THR A 133 7.21 -20.20 -6.35
CA THR A 133 6.37 -19.02 -6.15
C THR A 133 7.18 -17.84 -5.64
N ASP A 134 8.12 -18.08 -4.72
CA ASP A 134 9.01 -17.05 -4.19
C ASP A 134 9.93 -16.50 -5.31
N CYS A 135 10.46 -17.36 -6.19
CA CYS A 135 11.25 -16.93 -7.34
C CYS A 135 10.42 -16.10 -8.34
N ILE A 136 9.20 -16.53 -8.67
CA ILE A 136 8.30 -15.77 -9.55
C ILE A 136 7.98 -14.40 -8.94
N ARG A 137 7.81 -14.34 -7.61
CA ARG A 137 7.66 -13.07 -6.89
C ARG A 137 8.90 -12.21 -7.08
N MET A 138 10.10 -12.72 -6.81
CA MET A 138 11.34 -11.92 -6.93
C MET A 138 11.50 -11.32 -8.33
N ILE A 139 11.10 -12.04 -9.38
CA ILE A 139 11.11 -11.53 -10.76
C ILE A 139 10.03 -10.45 -10.96
N LYS A 140 8.78 -10.70 -10.55
CA LYS A 140 7.69 -9.70 -10.67
C LYS A 140 7.90 -8.45 -9.80
N ASP A 141 8.56 -8.60 -8.65
CA ASP A 141 8.89 -7.51 -7.74
C ASP A 141 10.10 -6.72 -8.26
N SER A 142 10.99 -7.34 -9.05
CA SER A 142 12.07 -6.60 -9.75
C SER A 142 11.57 -5.74 -10.91
N ASP A 143 10.45 -6.13 -11.55
CA ASP A 143 9.77 -5.33 -12.57
C ASP A 143 8.88 -4.21 -11.96
N LYS A 144 8.50 -4.33 -10.68
CA LYS A 144 7.85 -3.26 -9.93
C LYS A 144 8.89 -2.36 -9.25
N LYS A 145 9.42 -1.40 -10.01
CA LYS A 145 9.88 -0.17 -9.37
C LYS A 145 8.71 0.39 -8.54
N VAL A 146 9.01 0.79 -7.30
CA VAL A 146 8.11 1.42 -6.31
C VAL A 146 7.26 0.44 -5.48
N ASN A 147 7.90 -0.28 -4.57
CA ASN A 147 7.40 -0.31 -3.19
C ASN A 147 8.60 0.02 -2.31
N ALA A 148 8.61 1.22 -1.73
CA ALA A 148 9.59 1.58 -0.73
C ALA A 148 9.62 0.48 0.33
N LYS A 149 10.82 -0.02 0.66
CA LYS A 149 11.01 -0.95 1.78
C LYS A 149 10.31 -0.37 3.00
N VAL A 150 9.60 -1.19 3.78
CA VAL A 150 8.90 -0.71 4.99
C VAL A 150 9.91 -0.06 5.93
N GLN A 151 9.90 1.27 5.94
CA GLN A 151 10.77 2.09 6.76
C GLN A 151 10.09 2.36 8.09
N ALA A 152 10.76 1.98 9.17
CA ALA A 152 10.19 2.03 10.52
C ALA A 152 10.57 3.30 11.30
N TYR A 153 11.40 4.18 10.72
CA TYR A 153 11.83 5.48 11.28
C TYR A 153 12.25 5.44 12.75
N LYS A 154 12.85 4.32 13.19
CA LYS A 154 13.19 4.07 14.60
C LYS A 154 12.01 4.29 15.57
N THR A 155 10.77 4.09 15.11
CA THR A 155 9.49 4.31 15.80
C THR A 155 9.08 5.78 16.03
N PHE A 156 9.87 6.75 15.56
CA PHE A 156 9.58 8.16 15.74
C PHE A 156 8.86 8.74 14.53
N GLY A 157 7.80 9.50 14.78
CA GLY A 157 7.15 10.29 13.74
C GLY A 157 7.93 11.56 13.42
N LEU A 158 7.74 12.10 12.21
CA LEU A 158 8.20 13.43 11.86
C LEU A 158 7.44 14.46 12.71
N ARG A 159 8.18 15.35 13.37
CA ARG A 159 7.61 16.34 14.30
C ARG A 159 7.80 17.75 13.76
N GLU A 160 6.84 18.62 14.07
CA GLU A 160 6.92 20.03 13.70
C GLU A 160 8.12 20.72 14.34
N ASP A 161 8.34 20.52 15.64
CA ASP A 161 9.50 21.10 16.33
C ASP A 161 10.84 20.70 15.71
N TRP A 162 10.95 19.48 15.15
CA TRP A 162 12.17 19.03 14.48
C TRP A 162 12.37 19.72 13.15
N ILE A 163 11.30 19.92 12.38
CA ILE A 163 11.34 20.68 11.13
C ILE A 163 11.68 22.15 11.40
N ASN A 164 11.06 22.74 12.43
CA ASN A 164 11.31 24.11 12.86
C ASN A 164 12.78 24.31 13.29
N GLU A 165 13.29 23.42 14.15
CA GLU A 165 14.69 23.45 14.59
C GLU A 165 15.65 23.27 13.42
N PHE A 166 15.36 22.34 12.49
CA PHE A 166 16.16 22.10 11.30
C PHE A 166 16.20 23.29 10.34
N PHE A 167 15.04 23.90 10.03
CA PHE A 167 14.98 25.05 9.13
C PHE A 167 15.54 26.34 9.74
N SER A 168 15.62 26.43 11.07
CA SER A 168 16.24 27.55 11.78
C SER A 168 17.76 27.60 11.62
N ASP A 169 18.42 26.44 11.50
CA ASP A 169 19.88 26.33 11.33
C ASP A 169 20.28 25.03 10.60
N ILE A 170 20.14 25.00 9.28
CA ILE A 170 20.37 23.78 8.48
C ILE A 170 21.81 23.27 8.60
N ASP A 171 22.78 24.19 8.59
CA ASP A 171 24.20 23.84 8.62
C ASP A 171 24.63 23.38 10.03
N GLY A 172 24.16 24.06 11.08
CA GLY A 172 24.51 23.76 12.47
C GLY A 172 23.67 22.65 13.12
N PHE A 173 22.49 22.33 12.59
CA PHE A 173 21.57 21.34 13.18
C PHE A 173 22.25 19.98 13.42
N TRP A 174 23.11 19.53 12.50
CA TRP A 174 23.77 18.23 12.63
C TRP A 174 24.91 18.22 13.65
N GLU A 175 25.41 19.40 14.04
CA GLU A 175 26.43 19.55 15.08
C GLU A 175 25.80 19.68 16.47
N ASN A 176 24.70 20.43 16.58
CA ASN A 176 24.01 20.67 17.85
C ASN A 176 22.49 20.72 17.63
N ASN A 177 21.79 19.65 18.04
CA ASN A 177 20.33 19.58 18.03
C ASN A 177 19.79 18.97 19.33
N SER A 178 18.49 19.12 19.54
CA SER A 178 17.76 18.61 20.70
C SER A 178 17.46 17.10 20.65
N LEU A 179 17.77 16.40 19.55
CA LEU A 179 17.35 15.03 19.30
C LEU A 179 18.34 14.00 19.87
N GLY A 180 17.80 12.91 20.42
CA GLY A 180 18.59 11.73 20.74
C GLY A 180 19.11 11.01 19.49
N SER A 181 20.18 10.22 19.61
CA SER A 181 20.84 9.56 18.46
C SER A 181 19.88 8.74 17.57
N ALA A 182 18.96 7.98 18.17
CA ALA A 182 17.96 7.22 17.41
C ALA A 182 16.88 8.11 16.76
N GLN A 183 16.59 9.28 17.35
CA GLN A 183 15.68 10.28 16.76
C GLN A 183 16.34 10.93 15.56
N VAL A 184 17.63 11.27 15.62
CA VAL A 184 18.42 11.78 14.49
C VAL A 184 18.37 10.82 13.30
N ASP A 185 18.57 9.52 13.53
CA ASP A 185 18.45 8.49 12.48
C ASP A 185 17.05 8.44 11.86
N GLY A 186 16.01 8.51 12.69
CA GLY A 186 14.62 8.53 12.24
C GLY A 186 14.29 9.79 11.44
N PHE A 187 14.74 10.95 11.90
CA PHE A 187 14.55 12.24 11.26
C PHE A 187 15.24 12.32 9.90
N LYS A 188 16.50 11.88 9.80
CA LYS A 188 17.22 11.77 8.51
C LYS A 188 16.47 10.90 7.49
N ALA A 189 15.81 9.83 7.94
CA ALA A 189 14.99 9.01 7.05
C ALA A 189 13.73 9.76 6.58
N TRP A 190 13.03 10.45 7.48
CA TRP A 190 11.89 11.28 7.11
C TRP A 190 12.25 12.41 6.13
N LEU A 191 13.37 13.11 6.36
CA LEU A 191 13.82 14.18 5.47
C LEU A 191 14.15 13.67 4.05
N LYS A 192 14.64 12.43 3.93
CA LYS A 192 14.91 11.80 2.62
C LYS A 192 13.62 11.40 1.92
N ASP A 193 12.71 10.75 2.62
CA ASP A 193 11.45 10.30 2.05
C ASP A 193 10.51 11.50 1.75
N ALA A 194 10.69 12.63 2.42
CA ALA A 194 10.01 13.89 2.08
C ALA A 194 10.71 14.68 0.95
N GLU A 195 11.85 14.19 0.43
CA GLU A 195 12.73 14.88 -0.53
C GLU A 195 13.32 16.22 -0.03
N ILE A 196 13.25 16.53 1.27
CA ILE A 196 13.86 17.73 1.88
C ILE A 196 15.39 17.65 1.80
N THR A 197 15.93 16.45 1.99
CA THR A 197 17.37 16.17 1.85
C THR A 197 17.61 15.03 0.87
N ASP A 198 18.76 15.04 0.23
CA ASP A 198 19.20 13.95 -0.64
C ASP A 198 19.68 12.72 0.16
N LEU A 199 20.10 11.67 -0.54
CA LEU A 199 20.60 10.44 0.10
C LEU A 199 21.84 10.69 1.00
N LYS A 200 22.60 11.75 0.74
CA LYS A 200 23.77 12.19 1.51
C LYS A 200 23.40 13.14 2.66
N ASN A 201 22.11 13.38 2.91
CA ASN A 201 21.56 14.33 3.87
C ASN A 201 21.92 15.80 3.56
N GLN A 202 22.15 16.13 2.29
CA GLN A 202 22.33 17.52 1.85
C GLN A 202 20.97 18.11 1.49
N LEU A 203 20.76 19.39 1.79
CA LEU A 203 19.51 20.08 1.47
C LEU A 203 19.26 20.06 -0.06
N THR A 204 18.06 19.70 -0.47
CA THR A 204 17.66 19.71 -1.89
C THR A 204 17.10 21.09 -2.28
N PRO A 205 16.91 21.36 -3.58
CA PRO A 205 16.15 22.53 -4.02
C PRO A 205 14.74 22.59 -3.41
N PHE A 206 14.06 21.45 -3.27
CA PHE A 206 12.77 21.35 -2.59
C PHE A 206 12.88 21.70 -1.09
N GLY A 207 13.90 21.19 -0.39
CA GLY A 207 14.13 21.51 1.01
C GLY A 207 14.41 23.00 1.24
N LYS A 208 15.15 23.63 0.32
CA LYS A 208 15.39 25.08 0.36
C LYS A 208 14.11 25.87 0.14
N LEU A 209 13.30 25.47 -0.86
CA LEU A 209 11.99 26.06 -1.11
C LEU A 209 11.09 25.98 0.13
N LEU A 210 11.04 24.82 0.80
CA LEU A 210 10.26 24.67 2.03
C LEU A 210 10.78 25.56 3.17
N GLN A 211 12.09 25.74 3.30
CA GLN A 211 12.65 26.65 4.31
C GLN A 211 12.15 28.09 4.12
N GLU A 212 12.05 28.55 2.86
CA GLU A 212 11.56 29.89 2.54
C GLU A 212 10.06 30.04 2.82
N ILE A 213 9.26 29.00 2.56
CA ILE A 213 7.79 29.02 2.73
C ILE A 213 7.37 28.81 4.19
N TYR A 214 8.11 28.00 4.96
CA TYR A 214 7.66 27.48 6.26
C TYR A 214 7.24 28.55 7.27
N ILE A 215 7.89 29.70 7.25
CA ILE A 215 7.61 30.81 8.17
C ILE A 215 6.27 31.47 7.86
N ASP A 216 5.91 31.56 6.58
CA ASP A 216 4.76 32.32 6.11
C ASP A 216 3.52 31.44 5.87
N ASP A 217 3.70 30.18 5.44
CA ASP A 217 2.61 29.27 5.12
C ASP A 217 2.90 27.82 5.58
N ILE A 218 2.48 27.54 6.80
CA ILE A 218 2.59 26.20 7.39
C ILE A 218 1.69 25.18 6.68
N ASN A 219 0.51 25.59 6.19
CA ASN A 219 -0.43 24.69 5.52
C ASN A 219 0.17 24.18 4.22
N LEU A 220 0.60 25.10 3.36
CA LEU A 220 1.30 24.77 2.13
C LEU A 220 2.51 23.87 2.42
N THR A 221 3.34 24.23 3.40
CA THR A 221 4.53 23.43 3.73
C THR A 221 4.19 21.96 4.02
N TRP A 222 3.18 21.70 4.85
CA TRP A 222 2.80 20.33 5.18
C TRP A 222 2.03 19.61 4.07
N GLU A 223 1.27 20.33 3.23
CA GLU A 223 0.68 19.78 2.00
C GLU A 223 1.77 19.25 1.05
N LEU A 224 2.86 20.00 0.88
CA LEU A 224 4.02 19.62 0.06
C LEU A 224 4.76 18.42 0.66
N ILE A 225 5.04 18.45 1.97
CA ILE A 225 5.72 17.36 2.69
C ILE A 225 4.92 16.06 2.60
N VAL A 226 3.62 16.08 2.92
CA VAL A 226 2.80 14.86 2.88
C VAL A 226 2.66 14.31 1.47
N THR A 227 2.61 15.19 0.46
CA THR A 227 2.59 14.79 -0.95
C THR A 227 3.83 13.98 -1.30
N ASN A 228 5.04 14.47 -0.99
CA ASN A 228 6.27 13.71 -1.26
C ASN A 228 6.35 12.42 -0.45
N LEU A 229 5.99 12.47 0.84
CA LEU A 229 5.95 11.28 1.67
C LEU A 229 5.01 10.20 1.12
N ALA A 230 3.88 10.57 0.52
CA ALA A 230 2.98 9.60 -0.12
C ALA A 230 3.62 8.86 -1.30
N TYR A 231 4.63 9.43 -1.97
CA TYR A 231 5.36 8.76 -3.05
C TYR A 231 6.52 7.88 -2.57
N HIS A 232 7.16 8.24 -1.45
CA HIS A 232 8.43 7.60 -1.03
C HIS A 232 8.34 6.84 0.30
N SER A 233 7.40 7.18 1.18
CA SER A 233 7.16 6.49 2.45
C SER A 233 6.05 5.47 2.31
N PHE A 234 6.40 4.18 2.41
CA PHE A 234 5.43 3.08 2.39
C PHE A 234 4.27 3.31 3.36
N ILE A 235 4.56 3.73 4.60
CA ILE A 235 3.52 3.80 5.64
C ILE A 235 2.56 4.98 5.43
N VAL A 236 3.05 6.09 4.86
CA VAL A 236 2.21 7.26 4.52
C VAL A 236 1.36 6.95 3.29
N ASN A 237 1.97 6.42 2.22
CA ASN A 237 1.27 5.93 1.03
C ASN A 237 0.15 4.94 1.41
N TRP A 238 0.50 3.94 2.21
CA TRP A 238 -0.42 2.89 2.61
C TRP A 238 -1.61 3.47 3.37
N PHE A 239 -1.37 4.36 4.33
CA PHE A 239 -2.44 5.00 5.08
C PHE A 239 -3.37 5.81 4.16
N ALA A 240 -2.79 6.68 3.32
CA ALA A 240 -3.56 7.51 2.41
C ALA A 240 -4.43 6.69 1.43
N SER A 241 -3.93 5.53 1.00
CA SER A 241 -4.61 4.68 0.01
C SER A 241 -5.59 3.68 0.63
N ASN A 242 -5.46 3.37 1.92
CA ASN A 242 -6.23 2.30 2.57
C ASN A 242 -7.17 2.81 3.67
N VAL A 243 -7.01 4.02 4.19
CA VAL A 243 -7.91 4.60 5.19
C VAL A 243 -8.75 5.67 4.50
N SER A 244 -10.02 5.40 4.23
CA SER A 244 -10.89 6.36 3.54
C SER A 244 -11.21 7.57 4.42
N VAL A 245 -11.53 8.71 3.79
CA VAL A 245 -12.13 9.85 4.49
C VAL A 245 -13.44 9.40 5.18
N GLY A 246 -13.63 9.82 6.42
CA GLY A 246 -14.70 9.38 7.33
C GLY A 246 -14.43 8.04 8.05
N GLN A 247 -13.33 7.34 7.74
CA GLN A 247 -13.03 6.05 8.36
C GLN A 247 -12.33 6.23 9.72
N ALA A 248 -12.93 5.66 10.76
CA ALA A 248 -12.29 5.52 12.06
C ALA A 248 -11.18 4.46 12.02
N TYR A 249 -10.10 4.72 12.76
CA TYR A 249 -9.00 3.79 12.91
C TYR A 249 -8.35 3.91 14.29
N ASP A 250 -7.63 2.86 14.67
CA ASP A 250 -6.72 2.85 15.81
C ASP A 250 -5.39 2.21 15.41
N LYS A 251 -4.37 2.31 16.26
CA LYS A 251 -3.06 1.75 15.96
C LYS A 251 -3.11 0.24 15.62
N LYS A 252 -3.94 -0.52 16.34
CA LYS A 252 -3.97 -1.99 16.26
C LYS A 252 -4.60 -2.47 14.94
N SER A 253 -5.69 -1.85 14.55
CA SER A 253 -6.40 -2.09 13.29
C SER A 253 -5.53 -1.74 12.07
N LEU A 254 -4.72 -0.68 12.12
CA LEU A 254 -3.75 -0.40 11.05
C LEU A 254 -2.70 -1.52 10.95
N GLU A 255 -2.12 -1.94 12.07
CA GLU A 255 -1.14 -3.04 12.10
C GLU A 255 -1.71 -4.34 11.51
N ASP A 256 -2.90 -4.73 11.95
CA ASP A 256 -3.52 -5.98 11.53
C ASP A 256 -3.84 -5.97 10.03
N ARG A 257 -4.36 -4.85 9.51
CA ARG A 257 -4.64 -4.69 8.07
C ARG A 257 -3.38 -4.79 7.21
N ILE A 258 -2.26 -4.17 7.62
CA ILE A 258 -0.99 -4.24 6.88
C ILE A 258 -0.46 -5.69 6.87
N VAL A 259 -0.52 -6.37 8.02
CA VAL A 259 -0.08 -7.77 8.15
C VAL A 259 -0.94 -8.70 7.29
N GLU A 260 -2.26 -8.50 7.26
CA GLU A 260 -3.21 -9.30 6.46
C GLU A 260 -2.96 -9.16 4.95
N GLN A 261 -2.50 -7.99 4.49
CA GLN A 261 -2.13 -7.77 3.09
C GLN A 261 -0.84 -8.51 2.67
N GLY A 262 -0.05 -9.00 3.63
CA GLY A 262 1.15 -9.80 3.34
C GLY A 262 2.30 -8.98 2.78
N VAL A 263 2.50 -7.76 3.31
CA VAL A 263 3.65 -6.89 2.99
C VAL A 263 4.96 -7.58 3.38
N ASP A 264 5.99 -7.42 2.53
CA ASP A 264 7.33 -8.01 2.71
C ASP A 264 8.12 -7.28 3.80
N ALA A 265 7.68 -7.43 5.05
CA ALA A 265 8.31 -6.91 6.25
C ALA A 265 7.94 -7.74 7.48
N SER A 266 8.84 -7.80 8.47
CA SER A 266 8.53 -8.47 9.73
C SER A 266 7.36 -7.77 10.43
N LYS A 267 6.54 -8.52 11.18
CA LYS A 267 5.47 -7.94 12.02
C LYS A 267 5.99 -6.81 12.90
N LYS A 268 7.18 -6.97 13.48
CA LYS A 268 7.79 -5.94 14.34
C LYS A 268 8.14 -4.67 13.58
N THR A 269 8.61 -4.80 12.33
CA THR A 269 8.89 -3.65 11.45
C THR A 269 7.60 -2.91 11.12
N ILE A 270 6.51 -3.62 10.86
CA ILE A 270 5.18 -3.04 10.60
C ILE A 270 4.67 -2.29 11.84
N GLU A 271 4.68 -2.92 13.02
CA GLU A 271 4.29 -2.28 14.30
C GLU A 271 5.08 -1.00 14.55
N ASN A 272 6.38 -1.01 14.26
CA ASN A 272 7.25 0.15 14.42
C ASN A 272 6.96 1.25 13.39
N ALA A 273 6.64 0.90 12.14
CA ALA A 273 6.25 1.87 11.10
C ALA A 273 4.90 2.52 11.44
N VAL A 274 3.91 1.74 11.86
CA VAL A 274 2.62 2.28 12.33
C VAL A 274 2.82 3.17 13.55
N ALA A 275 3.70 2.79 14.48
CA ALA A 275 4.05 3.65 15.61
C ALA A 275 4.60 5.01 15.16
N ALA A 276 5.53 5.03 14.20
CA ALA A 276 6.09 6.25 13.64
C ALA A 276 5.00 7.11 12.96
N LEU A 277 4.12 6.49 12.16
CA LEU A 277 3.00 7.18 11.52
C LEU A 277 2.05 7.83 12.55
N THR A 278 1.62 7.07 13.56
CA THR A 278 0.73 7.61 14.60
C THR A 278 1.37 8.73 15.42
N GLN A 279 2.68 8.66 15.67
CA GLN A 279 3.42 9.77 16.28
C GLN A 279 3.49 10.99 15.36
N MET A 280 3.66 10.81 14.05
CA MET A 280 3.67 11.92 13.09
C MET A 280 2.35 12.67 13.16
N PHE A 281 1.22 11.97 13.19
CA PHE A 281 -0.09 12.62 13.34
C PHE A 281 -0.26 13.35 14.68
N SER A 282 0.36 12.85 15.76
CA SER A 282 0.24 13.46 17.10
C SER A 282 1.17 14.64 17.33
N TYR A 283 2.26 14.75 16.57
CA TYR A 283 3.34 15.72 16.80
C TYR A 283 3.65 16.59 15.58
N SER A 284 2.78 16.56 14.56
CA SER A 284 2.85 17.46 13.41
C SER A 284 1.45 17.89 12.98
N PRO A 285 1.33 18.98 12.20
CA PRO A 285 0.07 19.44 11.65
C PRO A 285 -0.66 18.39 10.80
N VAL A 286 0.01 17.35 10.30
CA VAL A 286 -0.63 16.33 9.44
C VAL A 286 -1.87 15.69 10.11
N GLY A 287 -1.85 15.47 11.43
CA GLY A 287 -2.99 14.86 12.13
C GLY A 287 -4.22 15.77 12.18
N GLU A 288 -4.07 16.97 12.75
CA GLU A 288 -5.18 17.87 13.05
C GLU A 288 -5.47 18.87 11.91
N LEU A 289 -4.44 19.43 11.28
CA LEU A 289 -4.55 20.39 10.19
C LEU A 289 -4.96 19.69 8.89
N LEU A 290 -4.18 18.69 8.45
CA LEU A 290 -4.48 17.93 7.22
C LEU A 290 -5.47 16.79 7.45
N ARG A 291 -6.07 16.73 8.64
CA ARG A 291 -7.18 15.82 8.98
C ARG A 291 -6.88 14.33 8.90
N TYR A 292 -5.60 13.92 8.91
CA TYR A 292 -5.26 12.48 8.89
C TYR A 292 -5.66 11.75 10.17
N GLY A 293 -5.67 12.43 11.31
CA GLY A 293 -5.85 11.82 12.62
C GLY A 293 -6.57 12.71 13.60
N VAL A 294 -7.82 13.06 13.29
CA VAL A 294 -8.68 13.83 14.19
C VAL A 294 -9.12 12.93 15.35
N PRO A 295 -8.91 13.32 16.62
CA PRO A 295 -9.30 12.50 17.77
C PRO A 295 -10.82 12.33 17.87
N ALA A 296 -11.32 11.10 17.76
CA ALA A 296 -12.73 10.78 18.02
C ALA A 296 -12.95 10.33 19.48
N THR A 297 -11.96 9.65 20.07
CA THR A 297 -11.90 9.29 21.49
C THR A 297 -10.43 9.26 21.94
N ALA A 298 -10.16 8.93 23.20
CA ALA A 298 -8.79 8.84 23.72
C ALA A 298 -7.86 7.84 22.99
N LYS A 299 -8.42 6.87 22.24
CA LYS A 299 -7.63 5.83 21.53
C LYS A 299 -7.97 5.66 20.05
N ASN A 300 -9.03 6.32 19.57
CA ASN A 300 -9.51 6.18 18.19
C ASN A 300 -9.45 7.54 17.49
N PHE A 301 -9.04 7.50 16.24
CA PHE A 301 -8.92 8.65 15.36
C PHE A 301 -9.83 8.45 14.15
N VAL A 302 -10.16 9.53 13.47
CA VAL A 302 -10.87 9.53 12.19
C VAL A 302 -10.04 10.31 11.20
N ARG A 303 -9.92 9.77 9.97
CA ARG A 303 -9.42 10.55 8.85
C ARG A 303 -10.57 11.39 8.32
N GLU A 304 -10.52 12.70 8.47
CA GLU A 304 -11.60 13.60 8.03
C GLU A 304 -11.27 14.27 6.69
N GLU A 305 -12.24 14.98 6.12
CA GLU A 305 -12.06 15.74 4.88
C GLU A 305 -11.24 17.00 5.16
N TYR A 306 -10.21 17.23 4.34
CA TYR A 306 -9.45 18.47 4.35
C TYR A 306 -10.09 19.51 3.42
N GLU A 307 -10.54 20.63 3.96
CA GLU A 307 -11.27 21.67 3.21
C GLU A 307 -10.39 22.90 2.88
N ASP A 308 -9.33 23.11 3.65
CA ASP A 308 -8.50 24.34 3.60
C ASP A 308 -7.27 24.20 2.68
N ILE A 309 -7.40 23.42 1.61
CA ILE A 309 -6.30 23.19 0.66
C ILE A 309 -5.85 24.48 -0.01
N THR A 310 -4.53 24.72 -0.05
CA THR A 310 -3.96 25.85 -0.78
C THR A 310 -3.96 25.60 -2.30
N GLU A 311 -4.14 26.65 -3.11
CA GLU A 311 -4.03 26.53 -4.55
C GLU A 311 -2.64 26.02 -4.98
N ALA A 312 -1.60 26.50 -4.31
CA ALA A 312 -0.22 26.10 -4.55
C ALA A 312 0.02 24.62 -4.22
N GLY A 313 -0.52 24.11 -3.11
CA GLY A 313 -0.39 22.71 -2.72
C GLY A 313 -1.14 21.77 -3.67
N LEU A 314 -2.35 22.14 -4.12
CA LEU A 314 -3.05 21.38 -5.15
C LEU A 314 -2.25 21.36 -6.47
N ALA A 315 -1.73 22.52 -6.89
CA ALA A 315 -0.89 22.62 -8.09
C ALA A 315 0.33 21.71 -7.97
N TYR A 316 1.07 21.77 -6.87
CA TYR A 316 2.21 20.88 -6.63
C TYR A 316 1.85 19.41 -6.74
N SER A 317 0.76 18.99 -6.07
CA SER A 317 0.31 17.60 -6.07
C SER A 317 -0.04 17.11 -7.48
N LEU A 318 -0.71 17.95 -8.29
CA LEU A 318 -1.01 17.67 -9.68
C LEU A 318 0.26 17.53 -10.54
N TYR A 319 1.22 18.44 -10.39
CA TYR A 319 2.48 18.39 -11.13
C TYR A 319 3.34 17.20 -10.72
N LYS A 320 3.43 16.89 -9.42
CA LYS A 320 4.14 15.70 -8.92
C LYS A 320 3.52 14.42 -9.46
N TYR A 321 2.18 14.32 -9.46
CA TYR A 321 1.46 13.19 -10.05
C TYR A 321 1.74 13.05 -11.55
N ALA A 322 1.64 14.15 -12.28
CA ALA A 322 1.91 14.22 -13.72
C ALA A 322 3.34 13.77 -14.08
N GLU A 323 4.34 14.21 -13.33
CA GLU A 323 5.74 13.78 -13.50
C GLU A 323 5.92 12.29 -13.24
N MET A 324 5.33 11.77 -12.17
CA MET A 324 5.43 10.36 -11.80
C MET A 324 4.72 9.43 -12.80
N LYS A 325 3.64 9.89 -13.42
CA LYS A 325 2.88 9.13 -14.43
C LYS A 325 3.33 9.41 -15.86
N GLY A 326 4.15 10.44 -16.10
CA GLY A 326 4.59 10.84 -17.44
C GLY A 326 3.44 11.42 -18.30
N VAL A 327 2.50 12.14 -17.69
CA VAL A 327 1.33 12.73 -18.36
C VAL A 327 1.25 14.23 -18.12
N ARG A 328 0.51 14.97 -18.96
CA ARG A 328 0.26 16.42 -18.78
C ARG A 328 -1.20 16.84 -18.93
N SER A 329 -2.03 15.92 -19.41
CA SER A 329 -3.48 16.05 -19.43
C SER A 329 -4.06 15.06 -18.42
N LEU A 330 -4.97 15.54 -17.58
CA LEU A 330 -5.55 14.81 -16.46
C LEU A 330 -7.07 15.04 -16.44
N ARG A 331 -7.81 14.20 -15.71
CA ARG A 331 -9.23 14.41 -15.42
C ARG A 331 -9.50 14.46 -13.93
N VAL A 332 -10.39 15.34 -13.48
CA VAL A 332 -10.80 15.39 -12.06
C VAL A 332 -11.38 14.05 -11.62
N SER A 333 -12.25 13.44 -12.43
CA SER A 333 -12.90 12.16 -12.10
C SER A 333 -11.92 11.01 -11.89
N GLU A 334 -10.76 11.02 -12.56
CA GLU A 334 -9.73 9.99 -12.39
C GLU A 334 -9.21 9.98 -10.95
N PHE A 335 -9.08 11.14 -10.30
CA PHE A 335 -8.57 11.21 -8.92
C PHE A 335 -9.52 10.63 -7.86
N TYR A 336 -10.78 10.42 -8.21
CA TYR A 336 -11.80 9.81 -7.35
C TYR A 336 -12.13 8.36 -7.76
N SER A 337 -11.44 7.84 -8.77
CA SER A 337 -11.56 6.44 -9.18
C SER A 337 -10.83 5.51 -8.21
N PRO A 338 -11.37 4.31 -7.91
CA PRO A 338 -10.67 3.29 -7.13
C PRO A 338 -9.34 2.81 -7.73
N GLU A 339 -9.11 3.07 -9.01
CA GLU A 339 -7.88 2.69 -9.73
C GLU A 339 -6.76 3.74 -9.60
N CYS A 340 -7.10 4.94 -9.12
CA CYS A 340 -6.11 5.99 -8.88
C CYS A 340 -5.25 5.62 -7.68
N ASP A 341 -3.95 5.80 -7.84
CA ASP A 341 -2.96 5.64 -6.77
C ASP A 341 -2.14 6.93 -6.69
N ASN A 342 -1.93 7.42 -5.47
CA ASN A 342 -1.19 8.66 -5.17
C ASN A 342 -1.75 9.95 -5.81
N GLY A 343 -3.02 9.96 -6.21
CA GLY A 343 -3.67 11.18 -6.70
C GLY A 343 -3.87 12.23 -5.60
N PRO A 344 -3.97 13.53 -5.94
CA PRO A 344 -4.14 14.61 -4.95
C PRO A 344 -5.33 14.40 -4.03
N ALA A 345 -6.46 13.91 -4.55
CA ALA A 345 -7.65 13.63 -3.76
C ALA A 345 -7.42 12.53 -2.70
N ILE A 346 -6.67 11.49 -3.06
CA ILE A 346 -6.35 10.37 -2.17
C ILE A 346 -5.35 10.80 -1.11
N VAL A 347 -4.33 11.57 -1.48
CA VAL A 347 -3.28 11.99 -0.55
C VAL A 347 -3.80 13.10 0.37
N LEU A 348 -4.41 14.15 -0.15
CA LEU A 348 -4.82 15.29 0.66
C LEU A 348 -6.20 15.09 1.31
N GLY A 349 -6.96 14.07 0.91
CA GLY A 349 -8.26 13.77 1.54
C GLY A 349 -9.33 14.82 1.25
N ILE A 350 -9.32 15.40 0.05
CA ILE A 350 -10.21 16.50 -0.35
C ILE A 350 -11.42 16.00 -1.17
N SER A 351 -12.60 16.56 -0.96
CA SER A 351 -13.75 16.26 -1.84
C SER A 351 -13.60 16.85 -3.23
N MET A 352 -14.38 16.30 -4.18
CA MET A 352 -14.43 16.79 -5.55
C MET A 352 -14.83 18.27 -5.61
N HIS A 353 -15.69 18.72 -4.70
CA HIS A 353 -16.08 20.12 -4.60
C HIS A 353 -14.89 21.03 -4.25
N THR A 354 -14.15 20.67 -3.20
CA THR A 354 -12.96 21.40 -2.77
C THR A 354 -11.87 21.41 -3.85
N PHE A 355 -11.67 20.28 -4.52
CA PHE A 355 -10.74 20.15 -5.65
C PHE A 355 -11.12 21.08 -6.81
N GLU A 356 -12.37 21.02 -7.28
CA GLU A 356 -12.83 21.87 -8.39
C GLU A 356 -12.78 23.35 -8.05
N LYS A 357 -13.08 23.72 -6.80
CA LYS A 357 -13.00 25.11 -6.33
C LYS A 357 -11.58 25.66 -6.48
N ALA A 358 -10.57 24.94 -5.99
CA ALA A 358 -9.17 25.34 -6.10
C ALA A 358 -8.69 25.37 -7.56
N LEU A 359 -9.12 24.42 -8.40
CA LEU A 359 -8.84 24.44 -9.84
C LEU A 359 -9.43 25.67 -10.56
N ARG A 360 -10.65 26.08 -10.20
CA ARG A 360 -11.28 27.28 -10.79
C ARG A 360 -10.46 28.52 -10.43
N THR A 361 -9.97 28.62 -9.19
CA THR A 361 -9.06 29.71 -8.78
C THR A 361 -7.79 29.69 -9.62
N LEU A 362 -7.06 28.57 -9.66
CA LEU A 362 -5.81 28.40 -10.43
C LEU A 362 -5.98 28.72 -11.92
N ASN A 363 -7.11 28.35 -12.51
CA ASN A 363 -7.42 28.64 -13.92
C ASN A 363 -7.74 30.13 -14.14
N SER A 364 -8.22 30.86 -13.14
CA SER A 364 -8.56 32.28 -13.25
C SER A 364 -7.36 33.22 -13.04
N THR A 365 -6.26 32.74 -12.47
CA THR A 365 -5.07 33.54 -12.15
C THR A 365 -4.37 34.03 -13.43
N ALA A 366 -3.80 35.24 -13.37
CA ALA A 366 -3.10 35.86 -14.50
C ALA A 366 -1.87 35.05 -14.94
N ASN A 367 -1.07 34.57 -13.98
CA ASN A 367 0.01 33.60 -14.24
C ASN A 367 -0.58 32.18 -14.20
N ARG A 368 -1.35 31.84 -15.22
CA ARG A 368 -2.02 30.54 -15.28
C ARG A 368 -0.99 29.42 -15.38
N VAL A 369 -0.91 28.59 -14.34
CA VAL A 369 -0.05 27.40 -14.30
C VAL A 369 -0.75 26.14 -14.82
N LEU A 370 -2.07 26.16 -14.96
CA LEU A 370 -2.85 25.07 -15.55
C LEU A 370 -4.13 25.59 -16.18
N VAL A 371 -4.68 24.87 -17.15
CA VAL A 371 -6.00 25.12 -17.71
C VAL A 371 -6.97 24.08 -17.17
N ALA A 372 -8.04 24.52 -16.51
CA ALA A 372 -9.10 23.64 -16.00
C ALA A 372 -10.41 23.90 -16.75
N GLU A 373 -10.90 22.90 -17.47
CA GLU A 373 -12.15 22.95 -18.24
C GLU A 373 -13.25 22.20 -17.48
N LEU A 374 -13.91 22.88 -16.54
CA LEU A 374 -14.86 22.29 -15.58
C LEU A 374 -16.33 22.66 -15.86
N ASN A 375 -16.66 22.94 -17.11
CA ASN A 375 -17.98 23.41 -17.52
C ASN A 375 -18.66 22.40 -18.45
N MET A 376 -19.99 22.40 -18.51
CA MET A 376 -20.78 21.56 -19.44
C MET A 376 -20.50 20.04 -19.30
N GLY A 377 -20.12 19.58 -18.11
CA GLY A 377 -19.77 18.18 -17.84
C GLY A 377 -18.35 17.79 -18.23
N LEU A 378 -17.51 18.74 -18.66
CA LEU A 378 -16.07 18.52 -18.80
C LEU A 378 -15.39 18.57 -17.44
N ASP A 379 -14.28 17.82 -17.32
CA ASP A 379 -13.47 17.72 -16.11
C ASP A 379 -11.96 17.69 -16.41
N ASN A 380 -11.54 18.25 -17.55
CA ASN A 380 -10.16 18.19 -18.02
C ASN A 380 -9.27 19.19 -17.29
N ILE A 381 -8.03 18.78 -17.01
CA ILE A 381 -6.95 19.62 -16.49
C ILE A 381 -5.76 19.47 -17.45
N THR A 382 -5.25 20.58 -17.97
CA THR A 382 -4.03 20.61 -18.77
C THR A 382 -2.96 21.41 -18.05
N LEU A 383 -1.84 20.76 -17.73
CA LEU A 383 -0.71 21.40 -17.05
C LEU A 383 0.19 22.11 -18.06
N ARG A 384 0.83 23.19 -17.64
CA ARG A 384 1.79 23.94 -18.47
C ARG A 384 3.05 23.12 -18.69
N GLU A 385 3.57 23.12 -19.92
CA GLU A 385 4.62 22.17 -20.28
C GLU A 385 6.01 22.51 -19.74
N ASP A 386 6.28 23.80 -19.55
CA ASP A 386 7.54 24.38 -19.08
C ASP A 386 7.73 24.27 -17.56
N LEU A 387 6.69 23.85 -16.83
CA LEU A 387 6.71 23.76 -15.37
C LEU A 387 6.91 22.32 -14.87
N THR A 388 7.54 22.27 -13.71
CA THR A 388 7.75 21.09 -12.86
C THR A 388 7.02 21.26 -11.54
N SER A 389 6.96 20.23 -10.70
CA SER A 389 6.40 20.34 -9.35
C SER A 389 7.13 21.40 -8.52
N LEU A 390 8.46 21.55 -8.69
CA LEU A 390 9.21 22.58 -7.99
C LEU A 390 8.90 23.98 -8.54
N SER A 391 9.04 24.14 -9.86
CA SER A 391 8.91 25.46 -10.48
C SER A 391 7.48 26.00 -10.51
N VAL A 392 6.46 25.17 -10.32
CA VAL A 392 5.07 25.65 -10.15
C VAL A 392 4.88 26.37 -8.81
N ILE A 393 5.55 25.91 -7.74
CA ILE A 393 5.49 26.61 -6.45
C ILE A 393 6.27 27.92 -6.53
N GLU A 394 7.46 27.90 -7.13
CA GLU A 394 8.22 29.13 -7.40
C GLU A 394 7.39 30.14 -8.20
N ALA A 395 6.57 29.70 -9.17
CA ALA A 395 5.74 30.60 -9.98
C ALA A 395 4.49 31.15 -9.26
N LEU A 396 4.05 30.51 -8.18
CA LEU A 396 2.81 30.86 -7.47
C LEU A 396 3.07 31.61 -6.15
N VAL A 397 4.21 31.36 -5.52
CA VAL A 397 4.50 31.79 -4.14
C VAL A 397 5.69 32.75 -4.07
N LEU A 398 6.64 32.64 -5.00
CA LEU A 398 7.85 33.48 -5.08
C LEU A 398 7.75 34.44 -6.27
#